data_AF-A0A8J6NYR6-F1
#
_entry.id   AF-A0A8J6NYR6-F1
#
_cell.length_a   1.000
_cell.length_b   1.000
_cell.length_c   1.000
_cell.angle_alpha   90.00
_cell.angle_beta   90.00
_cell.angle_gamma   90.00
#
_symmetry.space_group_name_H-M   'P 1'
#
loop_
_entity.id
_entity.type
_entity.pdbx_description
1 polymer ?
#
loop_
_entity_poly.entity_id
_entity_poly.type
_entity_poly.pdbx_seq_one_letter_code
_entity_poly.pdbx_strand_id
1 'polypeptide(L)'
;NADQNNQNSLINLARKFTAFRSNEGTYKKTKLEAVIPSLFGVKTMDEVSTIIRVDFIPDEVAFKLPIETFRLANKGDAVAIMIVQEMGRAQGQYAASIVKHLGMEKEKLPLVLIGSLFGTNNPYLIDPYIDEVRRIAKKAFTIIPNFPPVKGAYLLAVDAMVGVASSL
;
A
#
# COMPACT_ATOMS: atom_id res chain seq x y z
N ASN A 1 0.14 11.86 4.38
CA ASN A 1 1.39 11.85 3.59
C ASN A 1 1.92 10.47 3.25
N ALA A 2 2.05 9.51 4.17
CA ALA A 2 2.46 8.14 3.82
C ALA A 2 1.39 7.38 3.00
N ASP A 3 0.12 7.41 3.38
CA ASP A 3 -0.96 6.75 2.63
C ASP A 3 -1.17 7.32 1.22
N GLN A 4 -1.00 8.63 1.04
CA GLN A 4 -1.06 9.29 -0.26
C GLN A 4 0.06 8.80 -1.19
N ASN A 5 1.29 8.68 -0.67
CA ASN A 5 2.43 8.16 -1.44
C ASN A 5 2.22 6.68 -1.82
N ASN A 6 1.60 5.89 -0.94
CA ASN A 6 1.30 4.49 -1.17
C ASN A 6 0.25 4.29 -2.29
N GLN A 7 -0.83 5.10 -2.28
CA GLN A 7 -1.82 5.11 -3.36
C GLN A 7 -1.18 5.55 -4.68
N ASN A 8 -0.35 6.60 -4.67
CA ASN A 8 0.30 7.11 -5.88
C ASN A 8 1.21 6.06 -6.55
N SER A 9 1.91 5.21 -5.79
CA SER A 9 2.73 4.13 -6.34
C SER A 9 1.90 3.02 -7.01
N LEU A 10 0.81 2.58 -6.37
CA LEU A 10 -0.12 1.60 -6.95
C LEU A 10 -0.77 2.13 -8.21
N ILE A 11 -1.26 3.37 -8.16
CA ILE A 11 -1.90 4.02 -9.30
C ILE A 11 -0.90 4.13 -10.45
N ASN A 12 0.34 4.56 -10.19
CA ASN A 12 1.35 4.66 -11.22
C ASN A 12 1.71 3.29 -11.85
N LEU A 13 1.73 2.21 -11.08
CA LEU A 13 2.08 0.87 -11.58
C LEU A 13 0.92 0.20 -12.36
N ALA A 14 -0.30 0.34 -11.86
CA ALA A 14 -1.51 -0.08 -12.58
C ALA A 14 -1.70 0.74 -13.87
N ARG A 15 -1.40 2.04 -13.81
CA ARG A 15 -1.49 2.99 -14.92
C ARG A 15 -0.42 2.77 -15.98
N LYS A 16 0.86 3.04 -15.68
CA LYS A 16 1.87 3.31 -16.74
C LYS A 16 2.28 2.10 -17.57
N PHE A 17 2.26 0.89 -17.02
CA PHE A 17 2.92 -0.23 -17.70
C PHE A 17 2.06 -1.45 -17.89
N THR A 18 1.13 -1.76 -16.98
CA THR A 18 0.57 -3.12 -17.00
C THR A 18 -0.77 -3.21 -17.71
N ALA A 19 -1.71 -2.30 -17.45
CA ALA A 19 -3.00 -2.29 -18.14
C ALA A 19 -2.89 -1.86 -19.61
N PHE A 20 -2.09 -0.82 -19.92
CA PHE A 20 -1.86 -0.39 -21.31
C PHE A 20 -1.18 -1.46 -22.15
N ARG A 21 -0.07 -2.03 -21.67
CA ARG A 21 0.64 -3.09 -22.41
C ARG A 21 -0.21 -4.35 -22.56
N SER A 22 -1.07 -4.62 -21.58
CA SER A 22 -2.03 -5.72 -21.69
C SER A 22 -3.09 -5.45 -22.77
N ASN A 23 -3.64 -4.24 -22.83
CA ASN A 23 -4.56 -3.80 -23.89
C ASN A 23 -3.92 -3.89 -25.28
N GLU A 24 -2.67 -3.44 -25.42
CA GLU A 24 -1.86 -3.53 -26.64
C GLU A 24 -1.39 -4.95 -26.99
N GLY A 25 -1.62 -5.94 -26.10
CA GLY A 25 -1.18 -7.32 -26.29
C GLY A 25 0.31 -7.57 -26.06
N THR A 26 1.05 -6.59 -25.53
CA THR A 26 2.50 -6.65 -25.26
C THR A 26 2.84 -7.10 -23.83
N TYR A 27 1.83 -7.52 -23.06
CA TYR A 27 1.95 -8.06 -21.71
C TYR A 27 0.81 -9.03 -21.34
N LYS A 28 0.89 -9.64 -20.15
CA LYS A 28 -0.13 -10.59 -19.63
C LYS A 28 -1.50 -9.92 -19.50
N LYS A 29 -2.54 -10.62 -19.97
CA LYS A 29 -3.94 -10.19 -19.86
C LYS A 29 -4.38 -9.94 -18.41
N THR A 30 -5.12 -8.86 -18.20
CA THR A 30 -5.62 -8.46 -16.88
C THR A 30 -7.02 -7.88 -16.95
N LYS A 31 -7.82 -8.16 -15.93
CA LYS A 31 -9.16 -7.58 -15.75
C LYS A 31 -9.11 -6.08 -15.45
N LEU A 32 -7.93 -5.52 -15.15
CA LEU A 32 -7.73 -4.08 -15.02
C LEU A 32 -8.05 -3.33 -16.32
N GLU A 33 -7.90 -3.95 -17.50
CA GLU A 33 -8.28 -3.36 -18.80
C GLU A 33 -9.76 -2.96 -18.85
N ALA A 34 -10.64 -3.71 -18.19
CA ALA A 34 -12.07 -3.43 -18.16
C ALA A 34 -12.46 -2.48 -17.01
N VAL A 35 -11.76 -2.56 -15.87
CA VAL A 35 -12.10 -1.77 -14.68
C VAL A 35 -11.64 -0.32 -14.82
N ILE A 36 -10.44 -0.09 -15.34
CA ILE A 36 -9.83 1.24 -15.41
C ILE A 36 -10.70 2.23 -16.21
N PRO A 37 -11.18 1.93 -17.44
CA PRO A 37 -12.05 2.85 -18.18
C PRO A 37 -13.31 3.25 -17.41
N SER A 38 -13.95 2.28 -16.74
CA SER A 38 -15.14 2.55 -15.93
C SER A 38 -14.87 3.49 -14.75
N LEU A 39 -13.67 3.43 -14.14
CA LEU A 39 -13.30 4.36 -13.07
C LEU A 39 -13.12 5.79 -13.58
N PHE A 40 -12.60 5.96 -14.79
CA PHE A 40 -12.44 7.26 -15.44
C PHE A 40 -13.73 7.78 -16.11
N GLY A 41 -14.83 7.01 -16.09
CA GLY A 41 -16.09 7.37 -16.74
C GLY A 41 -16.03 7.30 -18.28
N VAL A 42 -15.11 6.52 -18.83
CA VAL A 42 -14.86 6.39 -20.27
C VAL A 42 -15.02 4.94 -20.74
N LYS A 43 -15.10 4.74 -22.06
CA LYS A 43 -15.43 3.43 -22.64
C LYS A 43 -14.20 2.59 -22.96
N THR A 44 -13.07 3.22 -23.24
CA THR A 44 -11.87 2.53 -23.73
C THR A 44 -10.61 2.95 -22.98
N MET A 45 -9.59 2.08 -22.99
CA MET A 45 -8.27 2.40 -22.47
C MET A 45 -7.59 3.54 -23.25
N ASP A 46 -7.92 3.73 -24.54
CA ASP A 46 -7.37 4.82 -25.35
C ASP A 46 -7.86 6.20 -24.87
N GLU A 47 -9.14 6.30 -24.49
CA GLU A 47 -9.72 7.49 -23.87
C GLU A 47 -9.04 7.79 -22.52
N VAL A 48 -8.80 6.74 -21.72
CA VAL A 48 -8.03 6.85 -20.47
C VAL A 48 -6.62 7.40 -20.74
N SER A 49 -5.95 6.96 -21.81
CA SER A 49 -4.61 7.45 -22.18
C SER A 49 -4.60 8.95 -22.44
N THR A 50 -5.66 9.47 -23.07
CA THR A 50 -5.80 10.88 -23.42
C THR A 50 -5.95 11.74 -22.18
N ILE A 51 -6.79 11.30 -21.23
CA ILE A 51 -7.01 11.99 -19.94
C ILE A 51 -5.73 12.03 -19.11
N ILE A 52 -4.96 10.96 -19.14
CA ILE A 52 -3.79 10.78 -18.31
C ILE A 52 -2.55 11.56 -18.80
N ARG A 53 -2.51 11.95 -20.07
CA ARG A 53 -1.38 12.69 -20.67
C ARG A 53 -1.09 14.04 -20.00
N VAL A 54 -2.03 14.57 -19.22
CA VAL A 54 -1.86 15.79 -18.44
C VAL A 54 -1.41 15.53 -16.99
N ASP A 55 -0.98 14.30 -16.66
CA ASP A 55 -0.61 13.85 -15.29
C ASP A 55 -1.68 14.16 -14.23
N PHE A 56 -2.94 14.27 -14.65
CA PHE A 56 -4.08 14.49 -13.78
C PHE A 56 -4.83 13.17 -13.57
N ILE A 57 -5.08 12.83 -12.30
CA ILE A 57 -5.94 11.72 -11.89
C ILE A 57 -7.01 12.30 -11.00
N PRO A 58 -8.31 12.15 -11.34
CA PRO A 58 -9.38 12.57 -10.46
C PRO A 58 -9.26 11.87 -9.10
N ASP A 59 -9.50 12.59 -8.00
CA ASP A 59 -9.37 12.04 -6.64
C ASP A 59 -10.21 10.77 -6.43
N GLU A 60 -11.39 10.72 -7.04
CA GLU A 60 -12.26 9.54 -7.01
C GLU A 60 -11.58 8.29 -7.63
N VAL A 61 -10.85 8.47 -8.73
CA VAL A 61 -10.08 7.39 -9.36
C VAL A 61 -8.90 7.00 -8.49
N ALA A 62 -8.20 7.98 -7.94
CA ALA A 62 -7.08 7.72 -7.04
C ALA A 62 -7.50 6.92 -5.80
N PHE A 63 -8.72 7.15 -5.33
CA PHE A 63 -9.30 6.39 -4.23
C PHE A 63 -9.76 4.98 -4.63
N LYS A 64 -10.47 4.84 -5.75
CA LYS A 64 -11.10 3.56 -6.15
C LYS A 64 -10.14 2.58 -6.83
N LEU A 65 -9.13 3.05 -7.57
CA LEU A 65 -8.24 2.17 -8.33
C LEU A 65 -7.44 1.19 -7.43
N PRO A 66 -6.86 1.63 -6.29
CA PRO A 66 -6.26 0.70 -5.33
C PRO A 66 -7.27 -0.35 -4.84
N ILE A 67 -8.48 0.05 -4.44
CA ILE A 67 -9.52 -0.85 -3.93
C ILE A 67 -9.85 -1.95 -4.96
N GLU A 68 -10.06 -1.56 -6.22
CA GLU A 68 -10.34 -2.49 -7.30
C GLU A 68 -9.14 -3.41 -7.61
N THR A 69 -7.91 -2.89 -7.51
CA THR A 69 -6.69 -3.69 -7.69
C THR A 69 -6.59 -4.78 -6.63
N PHE A 70 -6.80 -4.46 -5.34
CA PHE A 70 -6.87 -5.46 -4.27
C PHE A 70 -8.00 -6.46 -4.50
N ARG A 71 -9.19 -5.99 -4.93
CA ARG A 71 -10.33 -6.86 -5.24
C ARG A 71 -10.01 -7.86 -6.36
N LEU A 72 -9.28 -7.44 -7.40
CA LEU A 72 -8.86 -8.30 -8.50
C LEU A 72 -7.76 -9.27 -8.10
N ALA A 73 -6.79 -8.82 -7.29
CA ALA A 73 -5.76 -9.69 -6.75
C ALA A 73 -6.36 -10.84 -5.94
N ASN A 74 -7.35 -10.55 -5.09
CA ASN A 74 -8.11 -11.55 -4.33
C ASN A 74 -8.91 -12.50 -5.21
N LYS A 75 -9.23 -12.12 -6.45
CA LYS A 75 -9.89 -12.96 -7.45
C LYS A 75 -8.91 -13.72 -8.36
N GLY A 76 -7.61 -13.69 -8.05
CA GLY A 76 -6.58 -14.44 -8.78
C GLY A 76 -6.05 -13.75 -10.05
N ASP A 77 -6.31 -12.45 -10.24
CA ASP A 77 -5.73 -11.72 -11.37
C ASP A 77 -4.21 -11.58 -11.17
N ALA A 78 -3.42 -12.26 -12.00
CA ALA A 78 -1.97 -12.36 -11.83
C ALA A 78 -1.26 -11.00 -11.90
N VAL A 79 -1.76 -10.08 -12.72
CA VAL A 79 -1.21 -8.72 -12.83
C VAL A 79 -1.54 -7.91 -11.59
N ALA A 80 -2.79 -7.99 -11.11
CA ALA A 80 -3.18 -7.30 -9.88
C ALA A 80 -2.41 -7.84 -8.66
N ILE A 81 -2.21 -9.16 -8.55
CA ILE A 81 -1.37 -9.78 -7.51
C ILE A 81 0.05 -9.21 -7.57
N MET A 82 0.67 -9.20 -8.76
CA MET A 82 2.01 -8.66 -8.93
C MET A 82 2.12 -7.19 -8.51
N ILE A 83 1.13 -6.37 -8.85
CA ILE A 83 1.07 -4.95 -8.46
C ILE A 83 1.01 -4.80 -6.93
N VAL A 84 0.16 -5.57 -6.25
CA VAL A 84 0.04 -5.56 -4.79
C VAL A 84 1.34 -6.04 -4.12
N GLN A 85 1.99 -7.06 -4.69
CA GLN A 85 3.27 -7.54 -4.18
C GLN A 85 4.41 -6.54 -4.34
N GLU A 86 4.45 -5.81 -5.46
CA GLU A 86 5.45 -4.77 -5.70
C GLU A 86 5.29 -3.60 -4.73
N MET A 87 4.04 -3.23 -4.44
CA MET A 87 3.73 -2.28 -3.39
C MET A 87 4.25 -2.77 -2.04
N GLY A 88 3.97 -4.03 -1.65
CA GLY A 88 4.48 -4.62 -0.42
C GLY A 88 5.99 -4.53 -0.30
N ARG A 89 6.71 -4.89 -1.38
CA ARG A 89 8.18 -4.78 -1.44
C ARG A 89 8.67 -3.35 -1.26
N ALA A 90 8.12 -2.39 -2.00
CA ALA A 90 8.52 -0.98 -1.90
C ALA A 90 8.35 -0.45 -0.46
N GLN A 91 7.23 -0.78 0.19
CA GLN A 91 6.99 -0.41 1.59
C GLN A 91 7.96 -1.09 2.55
N GLY A 92 8.27 -2.37 2.30
CA GLY A 92 9.24 -3.13 3.10
C GLY A 92 10.65 -2.56 2.97
N GLN A 93 11.03 -2.08 1.79
CA GLN A 93 12.32 -1.40 1.57
C GLN A 93 12.42 -0.10 2.36
N TYR A 94 11.36 0.72 2.39
CA TYR A 94 11.34 1.93 3.23
C TYR A 94 11.48 1.60 4.72
N ALA A 95 10.73 0.61 5.19
CA ALA A 95 10.83 0.15 6.57
C ALA A 95 12.23 -0.38 6.89
N ALA A 96 12.83 -1.18 5.99
CA ALA A 96 14.17 -1.68 6.14
C ALA A 96 15.21 -0.55 6.22
N SER A 97 15.10 0.47 5.37
CA SER A 97 15.98 1.66 5.45
C SER A 97 15.91 2.35 6.81
N ILE A 98 14.73 2.49 7.39
CA ILE A 98 14.53 3.08 8.72
C ILE A 98 15.18 2.21 9.80
N VAL A 99 14.95 0.89 9.76
CA VAL A 99 15.51 -0.06 10.72
C VAL A 99 17.03 -0.02 10.73
N LYS A 100 17.66 0.02 9.54
CA LYS A 100 19.10 0.17 9.39
C LYS A 100 19.59 1.53 9.93
N HIS A 101 18.87 2.59 9.64
CA HIS A 101 19.22 3.94 10.11
C HIS A 101 19.18 4.04 11.65
N LEU A 102 18.27 3.32 12.29
CA LEU A 102 18.13 3.27 13.75
C LEU A 102 19.00 2.21 14.44
N GLY A 103 19.78 1.41 13.69
CA GLY A 103 20.64 0.36 14.24
C GLY A 103 19.87 -0.80 14.90
N MET A 104 18.66 -1.09 14.44
CA MET A 104 17.74 -2.06 15.06
C MET A 104 17.80 -3.47 14.44
N GLU A 105 18.82 -3.79 13.64
CA GLU A 105 18.87 -5.02 12.84
C GLU A 105 18.90 -6.32 13.67
N LYS A 106 19.42 -6.25 14.90
CA LYS A 106 19.58 -7.40 15.80
C LYS A 106 18.41 -7.60 16.76
N GLU A 107 17.50 -6.63 16.81
CA GLU A 107 16.39 -6.56 17.76
C GLU A 107 15.24 -7.49 17.39
N LYS A 108 14.45 -7.89 18.38
CA LYS A 108 13.13 -8.47 18.13
C LYS A 108 12.18 -7.33 17.76
N LEU A 109 12.12 -7.01 16.48
CA LEU A 109 11.44 -5.83 15.96
C LEU A 109 9.96 -6.09 15.64
N PRO A 110 9.01 -5.52 16.41
CA PRO A 110 7.61 -5.52 16.03
C PRO A 110 7.35 -4.49 14.92
N LEU A 111 6.89 -4.96 13.75
CA LEU A 111 6.39 -4.11 12.67
C LEU A 111 4.89 -3.93 12.84
N VAL A 112 4.50 -2.81 13.43
CA VAL A 112 3.10 -2.48 13.68
C VAL A 112 2.47 -1.96 12.39
N LEU A 113 1.60 -2.77 11.80
CA LEU A 113 0.95 -2.47 10.53
C LEU A 113 -0.32 -1.66 10.78
N ILE A 114 -0.28 -0.39 10.38
CA ILE A 114 -1.39 0.56 10.54
C ILE A 114 -1.80 1.14 9.18
N GLY A 115 -3.07 1.54 9.06
CA GLY A 115 -3.64 2.11 7.85
C GLY A 115 -4.63 1.17 7.15
N SER A 116 -5.49 1.75 6.31
CA SER A 116 -6.58 1.04 5.62
C SER A 116 -6.07 -0.09 4.72
N LEU A 117 -4.84 0.03 4.20
CA LEU A 117 -4.20 -0.96 3.34
C LEU A 117 -3.84 -2.23 4.11
N PHE A 118 -3.19 -2.11 5.26
CA PHE A 118 -2.79 -3.25 6.08
C PHE A 118 -3.96 -3.85 6.87
N GLY A 119 -5.00 -3.05 7.13
CA GLY A 119 -6.27 -3.55 7.69
C GLY A 119 -6.97 -4.61 6.84
N THR A 120 -6.58 -4.77 5.57
CA THR A 120 -7.10 -5.84 4.70
C THR A 120 -6.54 -7.23 5.00
N ASN A 121 -5.47 -7.32 5.83
CA ASN A 121 -4.74 -8.55 6.13
C ASN A 121 -4.36 -9.35 4.87
N ASN A 122 -4.03 -8.66 3.78
CA ASN A 122 -3.81 -9.28 2.49
C ASN A 122 -2.40 -9.90 2.40
N PRO A 123 -2.26 -11.23 2.18
CA PRO A 123 -0.95 -11.89 2.14
C PRO A 123 -0.09 -11.39 0.97
N TYR A 124 -0.71 -11.02 -0.17
CA TYR A 124 0.02 -10.47 -1.30
C TYR A 124 0.70 -9.13 -0.99
N LEU A 125 0.27 -8.42 0.05
CA LEU A 125 0.90 -7.18 0.52
C LEU A 125 1.86 -7.44 1.69
N ILE A 126 1.41 -8.19 2.69
CA ILE A 126 2.11 -8.36 3.97
C ILE A 126 3.35 -9.23 3.81
N ASP A 127 3.29 -10.32 3.05
CA ASP A 127 4.41 -11.26 2.93
C ASP A 127 5.62 -10.60 2.23
N PRO A 128 5.46 -9.92 1.07
CA PRO A 128 6.59 -9.24 0.44
C PRO A 128 7.12 -8.08 1.29
N TYR A 129 6.26 -7.42 2.07
CA TYR A 129 6.67 -6.36 2.99
C TYR A 129 7.59 -6.89 4.09
N ILE A 130 7.16 -7.94 4.81
CA ILE A 130 7.96 -8.50 5.90
C ILE A 130 9.23 -9.18 5.39
N ASP A 131 9.19 -9.78 4.20
CA ASP A 131 10.35 -10.41 3.58
C ASP A 131 11.47 -9.40 3.31
N GLU A 132 11.15 -8.21 2.79
CA GLU A 132 12.15 -7.15 2.58
C GLU A 132 12.76 -6.67 3.90
N VAL A 133 11.96 -6.51 4.96
CA VAL A 133 12.49 -6.12 6.27
C VAL A 133 13.37 -7.22 6.88
N ARG A 134 12.97 -8.49 6.75
CA ARG A 134 13.70 -9.63 7.29
C ARG A 134 15.07 -9.87 6.64
N ARG A 135 15.30 -9.34 5.44
CA ARG A 135 16.64 -9.36 4.82
C ARG A 135 17.69 -8.66 5.68
N ILE A 136 17.31 -7.62 6.40
CA ILE A 136 18.22 -6.91 7.31
C ILE A 136 17.95 -7.23 8.79
N ALA A 137 16.69 -7.42 9.18
CA ALA A 137 16.26 -7.64 10.55
C ALA A 137 15.54 -8.99 10.66
N LYS A 138 16.33 -10.07 10.75
CA LYS A 138 15.85 -11.46 10.68
C LYS A 138 14.79 -11.82 11.73
N LYS A 139 14.78 -11.11 12.86
CA LYS A 139 13.84 -11.33 13.98
C LYS A 139 12.60 -10.45 13.90
N ALA A 140 12.41 -9.70 12.81
CA ALA A 140 11.23 -8.88 12.61
C ALA A 140 9.96 -9.74 12.46
N PHE A 141 8.86 -9.25 13.02
CA PHE A 141 7.54 -9.87 12.96
C PHE A 141 6.45 -8.81 12.85
N THR A 142 5.34 -9.14 12.19
CA THR A 142 4.24 -8.20 12.00
C THR A 142 3.25 -8.25 13.15
N ILE A 143 2.70 -7.09 13.51
CA ILE A 143 1.60 -6.96 14.47
C ILE A 143 0.51 -6.13 13.80
N ILE A 144 -0.72 -6.64 13.78
CA ILE A 144 -1.91 -5.86 13.42
C ILE A 144 -2.61 -5.49 14.73
N PRO A 145 -2.69 -4.20 15.09
CA PRO A 145 -3.33 -3.76 16.32
C PRO A 145 -4.83 -4.10 16.34
N ASN A 146 -5.32 -4.62 17.47
CA ASN A 146 -6.74 -4.89 17.69
C ASN A 146 -7.54 -3.63 18.10
N PHE A 147 -6.87 -2.48 18.23
CA PHE A 147 -7.49 -1.24 18.69
C PHE A 147 -7.18 -0.09 17.71
N PRO A 148 -8.14 0.82 17.50
CA PRO A 148 -7.92 1.96 16.63
C PRO A 148 -6.87 2.93 17.22
N PRO A 149 -6.13 3.68 16.36
CA PRO A 149 -5.08 4.61 16.81
C PRO A 149 -5.55 5.64 17.85
N VAL A 150 -6.83 6.02 17.82
CA VAL A 150 -7.45 6.96 18.78
C VAL A 150 -7.28 6.51 20.24
N LYS A 151 -7.24 5.20 20.51
CA LYS A 151 -7.04 4.70 21.86
C LYS A 151 -5.63 5.02 22.39
N GLY A 152 -4.62 4.94 21.51
CA GLY A 152 -3.25 5.33 21.86
C GLY A 152 -3.15 6.83 22.17
N ALA A 153 -3.81 7.67 21.36
CA ALA A 153 -3.86 9.12 21.62
C ALA A 153 -4.52 9.46 22.96
N TYR A 154 -5.61 8.77 23.32
CA TYR A 154 -6.26 8.92 24.62
C TYR A 154 -5.31 8.54 25.77
N LEU A 155 -4.63 7.40 25.68
CA LEU A 155 -3.68 6.95 26.70
C LEU A 155 -2.51 7.92 26.85
N LEU A 156 -1.96 8.44 25.74
CA LEU A 156 -0.90 9.46 25.78
C LEU A 156 -1.37 10.75 26.46
N ALA A 157 -2.63 11.15 26.27
CA ALA A 157 -3.20 12.32 26.95
C ALA A 157 -3.34 12.07 28.46
N VAL A 158 -3.77 10.86 28.86
CA VAL A 158 -3.85 10.48 30.29
C VAL A 158 -2.45 10.44 30.92
N ASP A 159 -1.46 9.82 30.27
CA ASP A 159 -0.08 9.78 30.76
C ASP A 159 0.50 11.19 30.92
N ALA A 160 0.21 12.11 29.99
CA ALA A 160 0.63 13.50 30.11
C ALA A 160 -0.03 14.20 31.32
N MET A 161 -1.29 13.91 31.63
CA MET A 161 -1.97 14.49 32.79
C MET A 161 -1.47 13.90 34.13
N VAL A 162 -1.24 12.59 34.19
CA VAL A 162 -0.79 11.88 35.40
C VAL A 162 0.70 12.11 35.66
N GLY A 163 1.52 12.20 34.61
CA GLY A 163 2.94 12.53 34.69
C GLY A 163 3.18 13.94 35.23
N VAL A 164 2.33 14.91 34.89
CA VAL A 164 2.39 16.28 35.44
C VAL A 164 2.00 16.30 36.92
N ALA A 165 1.04 15.47 37.34
CA ALA A 165 0.61 15.37 38.74
C ALA A 165 1.64 14.71 39.67
N SER A 166 2.60 13.94 39.14
CA SER A 166 3.67 13.29 39.92
C SER A 166 4.92 14.17 40.08
N SER A 167 4.93 15.37 39.50
CA SER A 167 6.01 16.36 39.53
C SER A 167 5.66 17.66 40.27
N LEU A 168 4.53 17.68 41.00
CA LEU A 168 4.09 18.74 41.91
C LEU A 168 4.03 18.21 43.34
#